data_AF-A0A1G1EFL6-F1
#
_entry.id   AF-A0A1G1EFL6-F1
#
_cell.length_a   1.000
_cell.length_b   1.000
_cell.length_c   1.000
_cell.angle_alpha   90.00
_cell.angle_beta   90.00
_cell.angle_gamma   90.00
#
_symmetry.space_group_name_H-M   'P 1'
#
loop_
_entity.id
_entity.type
_entity.pdbx_description
1 polymer ?
#
loop_
_entity_poly.entity_id
_entity_poly.type
_entity_poly.pdbx_seq_one_letter_code
_entity_poly.pdbx_strand_id
1 'polypeptide(L)'
;MEIKEAYQWYCAQCHGIEGKGDGINAHLLTVKPRNHTEAEYLETRSDEDLFKAIKLGGVAVGRAPCMPKWGHTLDDDIIRGLVLYIRELCQCKAV
;
A
#
# COMPACT_ATOMS: atom_id res chain seq x y z
N MET A 1 -11.79 12.15 5.99
CA MET A 1 -11.90 10.72 5.70
C MET A 1 -10.96 10.02 6.66
N GLU A 2 -11.44 9.00 7.35
CA GLU A 2 -10.56 8.24 8.24
C GLU A 2 -9.56 7.41 7.43
N ILE A 3 -8.34 7.20 7.96
CA ILE A 3 -7.28 6.47 7.23
C ILE A 3 -7.70 5.05 6.88
N LYS A 4 -8.41 4.37 7.80
CA LYS A 4 -8.96 3.04 7.56
C LYS A 4 -9.95 3.05 6.39
N GLU A 5 -10.83 4.05 6.31
CA GLU A 5 -11.77 4.19 5.20
C GLU A 5 -11.05 4.44 3.88
N ALA A 6 -10.03 5.29 3.88
CA ALA A 6 -9.19 5.53 2.72
C ALA A 6 -8.53 4.22 2.23
N TYR A 7 -7.99 3.42 3.15
CA TYR A 7 -7.41 2.13 2.80
C TYR A 7 -8.44 1.17 2.19
N GLN A 8 -9.63 1.06 2.80
CA GLN A 8 -10.70 0.21 2.29
C GLN A 8 -11.17 0.66 0.89
N TRP A 9 -11.25 1.97 0.65
CA TRP A 9 -11.74 2.50 -0.63
C TRP A 9 -10.70 2.39 -1.76
N TYR A 10 -9.45 2.77 -1.48
CA TYR A 10 -8.42 2.94 -2.51
C TYR A 10 -7.47 1.74 -2.62
N CYS A 11 -7.26 0.97 -1.55
CA CYS A 11 -6.22 -0.05 -1.49
C CYS A 11 -6.78 -1.48 -1.47
N ALA A 12 -7.86 -1.72 -0.70
CA ALA A 12 -8.36 -3.06 -0.42
C ALA A 12 -8.89 -3.81 -1.66
N GLN A 13 -9.28 -3.09 -2.70
CA GLN A 13 -9.71 -3.71 -3.96
C GLN A 13 -8.64 -4.60 -4.59
N CYS A 14 -7.36 -4.27 -4.37
CA CYS A 14 -6.22 -5.08 -4.81
C CYS A 14 -5.51 -5.76 -3.64
N HIS A 15 -5.26 -5.02 -2.55
CA HIS A 15 -4.49 -5.52 -1.42
C HIS A 15 -5.32 -6.31 -0.40
N GLY A 16 -6.65 -6.39 -0.54
CA GLY A 16 -7.55 -7.06 0.40
C GLY A 16 -7.93 -6.20 1.60
N ILE A 17 -9.08 -6.48 2.19
CA ILE A 17 -9.61 -5.77 3.38
C ILE A 17 -8.64 -5.87 4.56
N GLU A 18 -8.01 -7.04 4.71
CA GLU A 18 -7.00 -7.32 5.73
C GLU A 18 -5.57 -7.08 5.23
N GLY A 19 -5.40 -6.57 3.99
CA GLY A 19 -4.08 -6.30 3.42
C GLY A 19 -3.29 -7.52 2.94
N LYS A 20 -3.92 -8.69 2.78
CA LYS A 20 -3.23 -9.95 2.42
C LYS A 20 -2.82 -10.10 0.95
N GLY A 21 -3.06 -9.08 0.12
CA GLY A 21 -2.81 -9.14 -1.33
C GLY A 21 -3.85 -9.98 -2.09
N ASP A 22 -5.01 -10.19 -1.49
CA ASP A 22 -6.10 -11.06 -1.93
C ASP A 22 -7.40 -10.29 -2.25
N GLY A 23 -7.28 -9.01 -2.58
CA GLY A 23 -8.41 -8.18 -2.96
C GLY A 23 -9.15 -8.71 -4.20
N ILE A 24 -10.38 -8.24 -4.41
CA ILE A 24 -11.24 -8.71 -5.50
C ILE A 24 -10.57 -8.59 -6.88
N ASN A 25 -9.69 -7.62 -7.09
CA ASN A 25 -8.96 -7.45 -8.35
C ASN A 25 -7.63 -8.23 -8.40
N ALA A 26 -7.15 -8.81 -7.30
CA ALA A 26 -5.82 -9.43 -7.24
C ALA A 26 -5.65 -10.58 -8.24
N HIS A 27 -6.71 -11.35 -8.50
CA HIS A 27 -6.68 -12.47 -9.44
C HIS A 27 -6.65 -12.05 -10.91
N LEU A 28 -6.93 -10.77 -11.21
CA LEU A 28 -6.90 -10.21 -12.56
C LEU A 28 -5.51 -9.64 -12.92
N LEU A 29 -4.59 -9.59 -11.96
CA LEU A 29 -3.27 -8.99 -12.12
C LEU A 29 -2.20 -10.05 -12.38
N THR A 30 -1.34 -9.81 -13.37
CA THR A 30 -0.19 -10.68 -13.67
C THR A 30 0.80 -10.74 -12.51
N VAL A 31 1.00 -9.61 -11.83
CA VAL A 31 1.83 -9.52 -10.62
C VAL A 31 0.89 -9.38 -9.44
N LYS A 32 0.99 -10.31 -8.48
CA LYS A 32 0.17 -10.26 -7.26
C LYS A 32 0.46 -8.97 -6.48
N PRO A 33 -0.57 -8.30 -5.96
CA PRO A 33 -0.40 -7.18 -5.04
C PRO A 33 0.41 -7.60 -3.81
N ARG A 34 1.13 -6.64 -3.22
CA ARG A 34 1.91 -6.88 -2.01
C ARG A 34 0.97 -7.23 -0.86
N ASN A 35 1.25 -8.36 -0.19
CA ASN A 35 0.75 -8.64 1.14
C ASN A 35 1.38 -7.67 2.16
N HIS A 36 0.56 -6.82 2.76
CA HIS A 36 0.91 -5.83 3.77
C HIS A 36 1.00 -6.38 5.19
N THR A 37 0.69 -7.66 5.41
CA THR A 37 0.88 -8.32 6.72
C THR A 37 2.25 -9.01 6.84
N GLU A 38 3.06 -9.03 5.77
CA GLU A 38 4.40 -9.64 5.77
C GLU A 38 5.46 -8.67 6.32
N ALA A 39 5.66 -8.74 7.64
CA ALA A 39 6.65 -7.94 8.37
C ALA A 39 8.06 -8.04 7.77
N GLU A 40 8.57 -9.27 7.56
CA GLU A 40 9.94 -9.53 7.09
C GLU A 40 10.28 -8.73 5.81
N TYR A 41 9.33 -8.61 4.89
CA TYR A 41 9.53 -7.81 3.69
C TYR A 41 9.43 -6.30 3.97
N LEU A 42 8.38 -5.89 4.68
CA LEU A 42 8.07 -4.47 4.88
C LEU A 42 9.06 -3.76 5.82
N GLU A 43 9.67 -4.47 6.77
CA GLU A 43 10.75 -3.95 7.61
C GLU A 43 11.94 -3.47 6.78
N THR A 44 12.23 -4.13 5.65
CA THR A 44 13.32 -3.72 4.75
C THR A 44 13.02 -2.48 3.91
N ARG A 45 11.79 -1.94 3.98
CA ARG A 45 11.35 -0.76 3.24
C ARG A 45 11.23 0.41 4.20
N SER A 46 11.74 1.57 3.79
CA SER A 46 11.55 2.80 4.57
C SER A 46 10.12 3.32 4.43
N ASP A 47 9.68 4.16 5.38
CA ASP A 47 8.39 4.84 5.25
C ASP A 47 8.33 5.76 4.03
N GLU A 48 9.48 6.32 3.62
CA GLU A 48 9.61 7.11 2.39
C GLU A 48 9.42 6.25 1.13
N ASP A 49 9.89 4.99 1.12
CA ASP A 49 9.64 4.07 0.01
C ASP A 49 8.15 3.76 -0.12
N LEU A 50 7.48 3.51 1.01
CA LEU A 50 6.03 3.25 1.04
C LEU A 50 5.25 4.50 0.61
N PHE A 51 5.64 5.68 1.10
CA PHE A 51 5.06 6.96 0.71
C PHE A 51 5.19 7.19 -0.80
N LYS A 52 6.38 6.98 -1.37
CA LYS A 52 6.61 7.07 -2.82
C LYS A 52 5.79 6.06 -3.61
N ALA A 53 5.69 4.83 -3.15
CA ALA A 53 4.89 3.80 -3.81
C ALA A 53 3.41 4.21 -3.90
N ILE A 54 2.85 4.77 -2.83
CA ILE A 54 1.46 5.25 -2.81
C ILE A 54 1.31 6.51 -3.65
N LYS A 55 2.18 7.51 -3.47
CA LYS A 55 2.07 8.82 -4.13
C LYS A 55 2.32 8.74 -5.62
N LEU A 56 3.34 7.98 -6.04
CA LEU A 56 3.88 7.97 -7.40
C LEU A 56 3.59 6.66 -8.16
N GLY A 57 3.00 5.66 -7.50
CA GLY A 57 2.67 4.36 -8.07
C GLY A 57 3.83 3.37 -8.06
N GLY A 58 3.53 2.12 -8.43
CA GLY A 58 4.47 0.99 -8.31
C GLY A 58 5.77 1.17 -9.10
N VAL A 59 5.70 1.76 -10.30
CA VAL A 59 6.89 1.97 -11.15
C VAL A 59 7.93 2.86 -10.47
N ALA A 60 7.51 3.83 -9.66
CA ALA A 60 8.42 4.76 -8.99
C ALA A 60 9.36 4.07 -7.97
N VAL A 61 8.99 2.86 -7.54
CA VAL A 61 9.76 2.03 -6.61
C VAL A 61 10.18 0.68 -7.25
N GLY A 62 10.24 0.63 -8.58
CA GLY A 62 10.66 -0.56 -9.34
C GLY A 62 9.69 -1.74 -9.25
N ARG A 63 8.40 -1.48 -9.04
CA ARG A 63 7.32 -2.48 -8.94
C ARG A 63 6.36 -2.40 -10.13
N ALA A 64 5.37 -3.31 -10.13
CA ALA A 64 4.44 -3.46 -11.24
C ALA A 64 3.68 -2.16 -11.55
N PRO A 65 3.44 -1.85 -12.85
CA PRO A 65 2.76 -0.62 -13.27
C PRO A 65 1.27 -0.58 -12.92
N CYS A 66 0.70 -1.71 -12.50
CA CYS A 66 -0.70 -1.81 -12.11
C CYS A 66 -1.02 -1.12 -10.78
N MET A 67 -0.02 -0.78 -9.95
CA MET A 67 -0.24 0.02 -8.75
C MET A 67 -0.33 1.50 -9.14
N PRO A 68 -1.53 2.12 -9.04
CA PRO A 68 -1.76 3.49 -9.50
C PRO A 68 -1.06 4.52 -8.61
N LYS A 69 -0.94 5.74 -9.14
CA LYS A 69 -0.39 6.91 -8.44
C LYS A 69 -1.53 7.64 -7.74
N TRP A 70 -1.42 7.87 -6.42
CA TRP A 70 -2.48 8.53 -5.66
C TRP A 70 -2.21 10.00 -5.34
N GLY A 71 -1.04 10.55 -5.70
CA GLY A 71 -0.66 11.93 -5.35
C GLY A 71 -1.50 13.06 -5.96
N HIS A 72 -2.41 12.76 -6.89
CA HIS A 72 -3.39 13.73 -7.41
C HIS A 72 -4.79 13.55 -6.80
N THR A 73 -4.97 12.56 -5.94
CA THR A 73 -6.27 12.18 -5.34
C THR A 73 -6.23 12.29 -3.82
N LEU A 74 -5.09 11.96 -3.20
CA LEU A 74 -4.90 11.97 -1.76
C LEU A 74 -3.82 12.98 -1.38
N ASP A 75 -4.09 13.77 -0.35
CA ASP A 75 -3.11 14.68 0.25
C ASP A 75 -2.00 13.92 0.97
N ASP A 76 -0.85 14.56 1.12
CA ASP A 76 0.34 13.93 1.72
C ASP A 76 0.11 13.42 3.14
N ASP A 77 -0.75 14.08 3.92
CA ASP A 77 -1.07 13.64 5.28
C ASP A 77 -1.92 12.36 5.29
N ILE A 78 -2.81 12.20 4.32
CA ILE A 78 -3.57 10.95 4.14
C ILE A 78 -2.61 9.83 3.72
N ILE A 79 -1.68 10.12 2.80
CA ILE A 79 -0.69 9.14 2.35
C ILE A 79 0.22 8.71 3.51
N ARG A 80 0.70 9.65 4.34
CA ARG A 80 1.48 9.31 5.55
C ARG A 80 0.65 8.47 6.52
N GLY A 81 -0.63 8.81 6.71
CA GLY A 81 -1.54 8.00 7.50
C GLY A 81 -1.68 6.57 6.96
N LEU A 82 -1.82 6.40 5.64
CA LEU A 82 -1.86 5.08 5.00
C LEU A 82 -0.56 4.28 5.20
N VAL A 83 0.60 4.95 5.17
CA VAL A 83 1.89 4.30 5.51
C VAL A 83 1.86 3.76 6.94
N LEU A 84 1.42 4.56 7.91
CA LEU A 84 1.29 4.10 9.30
C LEU A 84 0.28 2.97 9.45
N TYR A 85 -0.82 3.00 8.70
CA TYR A 85 -1.79 1.92 8.69
C TYR A 85 -1.21 0.62 8.12
N ILE A 86 -0.37 0.68 7.08
CA ILE A 86 0.38 -0.48 6.57
C ILE A 86 1.32 -1.03 7.66
N ARG A 87 1.96 -0.15 8.46
CA ARG A 87 2.79 -0.56 9.60
C ARG A 87 1.98 -1.26 10.69
N GLU A 88 0.76 -0.82 10.94
CA GLU A 88 -0.17 -1.49 11.85
C GLU A 88 -0.52 -2.91 11.35
N LEU A 89 -0.80 -3.06 10.05
CA LEU A 89 -1.15 -4.36 9.45
C LEU A 89 -0.01 -5.38 9.51
N CYS A 90 1.24 -4.97 9.31
CA CYS A 90 2.40 -5.86 9.46
C CYS A 90 2.88 -6.00 10.90
N GLN A 91 2.38 -5.19 11.84
CA GLN A 91 2.93 -5.05 13.20
C GLN A 91 4.45 -4.81 13.21
N CYS A 92 4.92 -4.01 12.26
CA CYS A 92 6.35 -3.82 11.99
C CYS A 92 6.75 -2.33 11.96
N LYS A 93 8.05 -2.05 12.03
CA LYS A 93 8.62 -0.70 11.92
C LYS A 93 9.60 -0.65 10.75
N ALA A 94 9.82 0.54 10.18
CA ALA A 94 10.93 0.70 9.25
C ALA A 94 12.24 0.39 9.97
N VAL A 95 13.08 -0.45 9.37
CA VAL A 95 14.47 -0.68 9.81
C VAL A 95 15.37 0.42 9.27
#